data_AF-A0A9P0I0F8-F1
#
_entry.id   AF-A0A9P0I0F8-F1
#
_cell.length_a   1.000
_cell.length_b   1.000
_cell.length_c   1.000
_cell.angle_alpha   90.00
_cell.angle_beta   90.00
_cell.angle_gamma   90.00
#
_symmetry.space_group_name_H-M   'P 1'
#
loop_
_entity.id
_entity.type
_entity.pdbx_description
1 polymer ?
#
loop_
_entity_poly.entity_id
_entity_poly.type
_entity_poly.pdbx_seq_one_letter_code
_entity_poly.pdbx_strand_id
1 'polypeptide(L)'
;MVHSVSIANNKTTIYESAVAGGMAGAITRAVAQPLDVLKIRFQLQLEPIRNGSKYSSMLQAVSSIVKEEGILALWSGHVPAQYLSIAYGVLQFSVFEQLTQVCQSADQQFYYTHRHWINFSNGGVAAAVGTVASFPFDTVRTRLIAEQKTKKAYKGFTHAITSMVRTEGVAALYKGLIPTLGQ
;
A
#
# COMPACT_ATOMS: atom_id res chain seq x y z
N MET A 1 -37.44 25.01 16.58
CA MET A 1 -36.62 24.47 17.68
C MET A 1 -36.43 22.99 17.40
N VAL A 2 -35.24 22.67 16.89
CA VAL A 2 -34.65 21.34 16.62
C VAL A 2 -35.56 20.28 15.98
N HIS A 3 -35.48 20.26 14.65
CA HIS A 3 -35.84 19.15 13.76
C HIS A 3 -35.31 17.83 14.33
N SER A 4 -36.20 17.07 14.96
CA SER A 4 -35.99 15.65 15.28
C SER A 4 -36.06 14.89 13.97
N VAL A 5 -35.00 14.99 13.16
CA VAL A 5 -34.80 14.08 12.03
C VAL A 5 -34.66 12.71 12.66
N SER A 6 -35.78 12.00 12.63
CA SER A 6 -35.89 10.56 12.73
C SER A 6 -34.86 9.96 11.78
N ILE A 7 -33.63 9.73 12.28
CA ILE A 7 -32.63 8.93 11.60
C ILE A 7 -33.20 7.52 11.65
N ALA A 8 -33.93 7.21 10.58
CA ALA A 8 -34.48 5.90 10.31
C ALA A 8 -33.38 4.86 10.55
N ASN A 9 -33.75 3.92 11.41
CA ASN A 9 -32.99 2.84 11.98
C ASN A 9 -32.63 1.78 10.91
N ASN A 10 -31.97 2.17 9.82
CA ASN A 10 -31.43 1.24 8.85
C ASN A 10 -29.97 0.97 9.21
N LYS A 11 -29.77 0.04 10.14
CA LYS A 11 -28.45 -0.53 10.40
C LYS A 11 -28.03 -1.25 9.13
N THR A 12 -27.38 -0.56 8.20
CA THR A 12 -26.73 -1.22 7.08
C THR A 12 -25.84 -2.29 7.69
N THR A 13 -26.07 -3.54 7.32
CA THR A 13 -25.31 -4.64 7.89
C THR A 13 -23.84 -4.38 7.55
N ILE A 14 -22.89 -4.71 8.44
CA ILE A 14 -21.45 -4.44 8.26
C ILE A 14 -20.98 -4.86 6.85
N TYR A 15 -21.56 -5.94 6.30
CA TYR A 15 -21.33 -6.40 4.93
C TYR A 15 -21.74 -5.40 3.83
N GLU A 16 -22.89 -4.74 3.94
CA GLU A 16 -23.36 -3.76 2.96
C GLU A 16 -22.46 -2.52 2.96
N SER A 17 -22.11 -2.02 4.15
CA SER A 17 -21.15 -0.91 4.30
C SER A 17 -19.78 -1.28 3.77
N ALA A 18 -19.32 -2.52 4.00
CA ALA A 18 -18.04 -3.01 3.49
C ALA A 18 -18.04 -3.13 1.96
N VAL A 19 -19.10 -3.65 1.35
CA VAL A 19 -19.22 -3.77 -0.11
C VAL A 19 -19.33 -2.40 -0.77
N ALA A 20 -20.17 -1.51 -0.24
CA ALA A 20 -20.31 -0.14 -0.75
C ALA A 20 -18.98 0.63 -0.65
N GLY A 21 -18.29 0.53 0.49
CA GLY A 21 -16.96 1.12 0.68
C GLY A 21 -15.90 0.52 -0.26
N GLY A 22 -15.93 -0.80 -0.45
CA GLY A 22 -15.03 -1.50 -1.38
C GLY A 22 -15.24 -1.07 -2.83
N MET A 23 -16.49 -0.96 -3.29
CA MET A 23 -16.82 -0.50 -4.64
C MET A 23 -16.45 0.96 -4.84
N ALA A 24 -16.77 1.84 -3.89
CA ALA A 24 -16.38 3.24 -3.95
C ALA A 24 -14.85 3.38 -4.03
N GLY A 25 -14.12 2.63 -3.20
CA GLY A 25 -12.66 2.60 -3.22
C GLY A 25 -12.09 2.08 -4.55
N ALA A 26 -12.70 1.04 -5.15
CA ALA A 26 -12.29 0.52 -6.45
C ALA A 26 -12.47 1.57 -7.56
N ILE A 27 -13.60 2.29 -7.57
CA ILE A 27 -13.86 3.35 -8.55
C ILE A 27 -12.88 4.51 -8.36
N THR A 28 -12.68 4.97 -7.11
CA THR A 28 -11.70 6.01 -6.80
C THR A 28 -10.31 5.64 -7.31
N ARG A 29 -9.89 4.38 -7.12
CA ARG A 29 -8.60 3.91 -7.63
C ARG A 29 -8.55 3.84 -9.15
N ALA A 30 -9.59 3.35 -9.81
CA ALA A 30 -9.62 3.30 -11.27
C ALA A 30 -9.39 4.69 -11.89
N VAL A 31 -9.94 5.74 -11.27
CA VAL A 31 -9.80 7.13 -11.71
C VAL A 31 -8.46 7.76 -11.29
N ALA A 32 -7.97 7.50 -10.07
CA ALA A 32 -6.75 8.11 -9.55
C ALA A 32 -5.45 7.43 -10.05
N GLN A 33 -5.51 6.16 -10.43
CA GLN A 33 -4.33 5.35 -10.76
C GLN A 33 -3.46 5.92 -11.91
N PRO A 34 -4.01 6.50 -12.99
CA PRO A 34 -3.19 7.18 -14.01
C PRO A 34 -2.37 8.35 -13.46
N LEU A 35 -2.92 9.10 -12.50
CA LEU A 35 -2.22 10.23 -11.86
C LEU A 35 -1.10 9.75 -10.94
N ASP A 36 -1.30 8.64 -10.23
CA ASP A 36 -0.26 8.02 -9.39
C ASP A 36 0.91 7.52 -10.24
N VAL A 37 0.63 6.85 -11.37
CA VAL A 37 1.66 6.41 -12.33
C VAL A 37 2.46 7.60 -12.85
N LEU A 38 1.76 8.68 -13.21
CA LEU A 38 2.40 9.90 -13.70
C LEU A 38 3.31 10.48 -12.63
N LYS A 39 2.84 10.63 -11.39
CA LYS A 39 3.61 11.15 -10.26
C LYS A 39 4.87 10.31 -10.00
N ILE A 40 4.76 8.99 -9.97
CA ILE A 40 5.90 8.09 -9.73
C ILE A 40 6.93 8.23 -10.85
N ARG A 41 6.51 8.28 -12.12
CA ARG A 41 7.44 8.44 -13.26
C ARG A 41 8.16 9.79 -13.23
N PHE A 42 7.47 10.86 -12.83
CA PHE A 42 8.10 12.16 -12.60
C PHE A 42 9.09 12.13 -11.44
N GLN A 43 8.75 11.51 -10.32
CA GLN A 43 9.66 11.38 -9.17
C GLN A 43 10.90 10.51 -9.46
N LEU A 44 10.75 9.49 -10.30
CA LEU A 44 11.86 8.65 -10.75
C LEU A 44 12.71 9.30 -11.85
N GLN A 45 12.27 10.40 -12.44
CA GLN A 45 13.10 11.16 -13.37
C GLN A 45 14.21 11.86 -12.58
N LEU A 46 15.41 11.30 -12.66
CA LEU A 46 16.62 11.85 -12.05
C LEU A 46 17.13 13.10 -12.78
N GLU A 47 16.73 13.30 -14.05
CA GLU A 47 17.13 14.45 -14.85
C GLU A 47 16.35 15.72 -14.45
N PRO A 48 17.03 16.83 -14.12
CA PRO A 48 16.36 18.10 -13.80
C PRO A 48 15.53 18.59 -14.99
N ILE A 49 14.34 19.12 -14.70
CA ILE A 49 13.40 19.64 -15.70
C ILE A 49 14.06 20.82 -16.41
N ARG A 50 14.57 20.58 -17.62
CA ARG A 50 15.27 21.56 -18.45
C ARG A 50 14.88 21.33 -19.92
N ASN A 51 15.04 22.33 -20.78
CA ASN A 51 14.77 22.19 -22.22
C ASN A 51 15.62 21.05 -22.80
N GLY A 52 15.00 19.89 -23.04
CA GLY A 52 15.66 18.64 -23.44
C GLY A 52 15.31 17.40 -22.59
N SER A 53 14.60 17.54 -21.46
CA SER A 53 14.19 16.40 -20.62
C SER A 53 13.11 15.54 -21.27
N LYS A 54 13.14 14.22 -21.00
CA LYS A 54 12.15 13.24 -21.54
C LYS A 54 10.69 13.65 -21.24
N TYR A 55 10.45 14.30 -20.10
CA TYR A 55 9.17 14.90 -19.75
C TYR A 55 9.36 16.37 -19.34
N SER A 56 8.78 17.31 -20.09
CA SER A 56 8.79 18.75 -19.78
C SER A 56 7.47 19.22 -19.17
N SER A 57 6.36 18.55 -19.48
CA SER A 57 5.04 18.83 -18.92
C SER A 57 4.23 17.56 -18.65
N MET A 58 3.26 17.62 -17.73
CA MET A 58 2.39 16.48 -17.40
C MET A 58 1.62 15.95 -18.62
N LEU A 59 1.11 16.84 -19.47
CA LEU A 59 0.35 16.45 -20.66
C LEU A 59 1.24 15.82 -21.73
N GLN A 60 2.46 16.33 -21.92
CA GLN A 60 3.45 15.70 -22.79
C GLN A 60 3.84 14.32 -22.27
N ALA A 61 4.01 14.17 -20.95
CA ALA A 61 4.34 12.89 -20.35
C ALA A 61 3.25 11.85 -20.56
N VAL A 62 1.98 12.21 -20.35
CA VAL A 62 0.85 11.34 -20.66
C VAL A 62 0.84 10.98 -22.15
N SER A 63 1.01 11.96 -23.05
CA SER A 63 1.02 11.68 -24.50
C SER A 63 2.20 10.78 -24.91
N SER A 64 3.38 10.95 -24.33
CA SER A 64 4.56 10.14 -24.63
C SER A 64 4.38 8.71 -24.11
N ILE A 65 3.85 8.53 -22.90
CA ILE A 65 3.58 7.20 -22.33
C ILE A 65 2.56 6.45 -23.18
N VAL A 66 1.48 7.12 -23.59
CA VAL A 66 0.44 6.48 -24.43
C VAL A 66 0.99 6.10 -25.80
N LYS A 67 1.89 6.91 -26.39
CA LYS A 67 2.52 6.61 -27.69
C LYS A 67 3.59 5.52 -27.61
N GLU A 68 4.40 5.49 -26.55
CA GLU A 68 5.52 4.55 -26.39
C GLU A 68 5.07 3.18 -25.83
N GLU A 69 4.18 3.16 -24.84
CA GLU A 69 3.83 1.95 -24.06
C GLU A 69 2.34 1.58 -24.17
N GLY A 70 1.50 2.45 -24.74
CA GLY A 70 0.06 2.25 -24.91
C GLY A 70 -0.78 2.74 -23.74
N ILE A 71 -2.10 2.82 -23.94
CA ILE A 71 -3.06 3.33 -22.94
C ILE A 71 -3.07 2.49 -21.65
N LEU A 72 -2.84 1.17 -21.77
CA LEU A 72 -2.84 0.24 -20.65
C LEU A 72 -1.64 0.42 -19.73
N ALA A 73 -0.57 1.08 -20.19
CA ALA A 73 0.62 1.37 -19.37
C ALA A 73 0.30 2.33 -18.21
N LEU A 74 -0.76 3.15 -18.33
CA LEU A 74 -1.25 4.02 -17.25
C LEU A 74 -1.92 3.25 -16.11
N TRP A 75 -2.30 1.99 -16.33
CA TRP A 75 -2.86 1.11 -15.30
C TRP A 75 -1.98 -0.12 -14.98
N SER A 76 -0.92 -0.36 -15.75
CA SER A 76 -0.05 -1.52 -15.59
C SER A 76 0.88 -1.39 -14.37
N GLY A 77 0.97 -2.45 -13.54
CA GLY A 77 1.93 -2.54 -12.42
C GLY A 77 1.43 -2.11 -11.03
N HIS A 78 0.23 -1.52 -10.92
CA HIS A 78 -0.32 -1.04 -9.64
C HIS A 78 -1.17 -2.06 -8.87
N VAL A 79 -1.75 -3.07 -9.52
CA VAL A 79 -2.59 -4.08 -8.83
C VAL A 79 -1.83 -4.83 -7.73
N PRO A 80 -0.59 -5.31 -7.94
CA PRO A 80 0.18 -5.96 -6.88
C PRO A 80 0.53 -4.98 -5.76
N ALA A 81 0.87 -3.73 -6.11
CA ALA A 81 1.12 -2.66 -5.14
C ALA A 81 -0.04 -2.47 -4.19
N GLN A 82 -1.22 -2.47 -4.81
CA GLN A 82 -2.44 -2.14 -4.13
C GLN A 82 -2.89 -3.26 -3.22
N TYR A 83 -2.73 -4.49 -3.68
CA TYR A 83 -2.97 -5.67 -2.87
C TYR A 83 -2.07 -5.71 -1.63
N LEU A 84 -0.77 -5.43 -1.80
CA LEU A 84 0.16 -5.36 -0.68
C LEU A 84 -0.20 -4.24 0.31
N SER A 85 -0.55 -3.05 -0.19
CA SER A 85 -0.98 -1.93 0.67
C SER A 85 -2.25 -2.26 1.46
N ILE A 86 -3.22 -2.95 0.85
CA ILE A 86 -4.42 -3.42 1.56
C ILE A 86 -4.04 -4.48 2.59
N ALA A 87 -3.21 -5.45 2.24
CA ALA A 87 -2.75 -6.49 3.16
C ALA A 87 -2.01 -5.91 4.37
N TYR A 88 -1.10 -4.95 4.13
CA TYR A 88 -0.41 -4.21 5.18
C TYR A 88 -1.39 -3.47 6.10
N GLY A 89 -2.36 -2.75 5.52
CA GLY A 89 -3.38 -2.06 6.29
C GLY A 89 -4.22 -3.00 7.15
N VAL A 90 -4.70 -4.11 6.58
CA VAL A 90 -5.48 -5.12 7.31
C VAL A 90 -4.67 -5.73 8.46
N LEU A 91 -3.40 -6.08 8.22
CA LEU A 91 -2.52 -6.62 9.26
C LEU A 91 -2.26 -5.59 10.36
N GLN A 92 -1.92 -4.35 9.99
CA GLN A 92 -1.67 -3.28 10.95
C GLN A 92 -2.90 -3.01 11.82
N PHE A 93 -4.09 -2.87 11.22
CA PHE A 93 -5.34 -2.67 11.96
C PHE A 93 -5.68 -3.86 12.84
N SER A 94 -5.53 -5.09 12.35
CA SER A 94 -5.78 -6.30 13.14
C SER A 94 -4.86 -6.38 14.36
N VAL A 95 -3.56 -6.13 14.19
CA VAL A 95 -2.59 -6.14 15.30
C VAL A 95 -2.89 -5.01 16.29
N PHE A 96 -3.24 -3.83 15.79
CA PHE A 96 -3.62 -2.69 16.63
C PHE A 96 -4.86 -2.98 17.49
N GLU A 97 -5.90 -3.58 16.90
CA GLU A 97 -7.11 -3.97 17.62
C GLU A 97 -6.81 -5.01 18.70
N GLN A 98 -6.03 -6.05 18.37
CA GLN A 98 -5.64 -7.10 19.32
C GLN A 98 -4.83 -6.52 20.48
N LEU A 99 -3.83 -5.66 20.22
CA LEU A 99 -3.04 -4.99 21.27
C LEU A 99 -3.92 -4.11 22.15
N THR A 100 -4.84 -3.37 21.54
CA THR A 100 -5.76 -2.49 22.26
C THR A 100 -6.72 -3.27 23.15
N GLN A 101 -7.26 -4.40 22.68
CA GLN A 101 -8.11 -5.29 23.47
C GLN A 101 -7.36 -5.93 24.65
N VAL A 102 -6.10 -6.33 24.45
CA VAL A 102 -5.26 -6.87 25.53
C VAL A 102 -4.98 -5.80 26.60
N CYS A 103 -4.65 -4.57 26.20
CA CYS A 103 -4.45 -3.47 27.17
C CYS A 103 -5.75 -3.14 27.94
N GLN A 104 -6.89 -3.13 27.25
CA GLN A 104 -8.19 -2.87 27.87
C GLN A 104 -8.61 -3.95 28.88
N SER A 105 -8.32 -5.22 28.57
CA SER A 105 -8.68 -6.35 29.43
C SER A 105 -7.73 -6.54 30.62
N ALA A 106 -6.48 -6.11 30.50
CA ALA A 106 -5.51 -6.17 31.59
C ALA A 106 -5.78 -5.12 32.68
N ASP A 107 -6.01 -3.85 32.29
CA ASP A 107 -6.38 -2.79 33.22
C ASP A 107 -7.20 -1.70 32.53
N GLN A 108 -8.52 -1.80 32.71
CA GLN A 108 -9.48 -0.91 32.06
C GLN A 108 -9.35 0.54 32.58
N GLN A 109 -9.13 0.72 33.89
CA GLN A 109 -9.07 2.05 34.52
C GLN A 109 -7.80 2.80 34.06
N PHE A 110 -6.68 2.09 33.99
CA PHE A 110 -5.42 2.64 33.49
C PHE A 110 -5.51 2.96 31.98
N TYR A 111 -6.15 2.09 31.20
CA TYR A 111 -6.33 2.28 29.75
C TYR A 111 -7.09 3.56 29.42
N TYR A 112 -8.24 3.81 30.06
CA TYR A 112 -9.03 5.02 29.78
C TYR A 112 -8.31 6.30 30.24
N THR A 113 -7.55 6.22 31.32
CA THR A 113 -6.76 7.36 31.84
C THR A 113 -5.63 7.74 30.87
N HIS A 114 -4.96 6.76 30.25
CA HIS A 114 -3.79 6.98 29.38
C HIS A 114 -4.07 6.67 27.91
N ARG A 115 -5.33 6.74 27.48
CA ARG A 115 -5.80 6.27 26.17
C ARG A 115 -4.96 6.77 24.99
N HIS A 116 -4.57 8.05 25.01
CA HIS A 116 -3.80 8.65 23.92
C HIS A 116 -2.39 8.06 23.81
N TRP A 117 -1.70 7.88 24.94
CA TRP A 117 -0.35 7.33 24.98
C TRP A 117 -0.32 5.84 24.66
N ILE A 118 -1.29 5.08 25.17
CA ILE A 118 -1.38 3.63 24.92
C ILE A 118 -1.73 3.36 23.45
N ASN A 119 -2.67 4.12 22.87
CA ASN A 119 -2.99 3.97 21.45
C ASN A 119 -1.81 4.40 20.56
N PHE A 120 -1.02 5.39 20.98
CA PHE A 120 0.21 5.76 20.27
C PHE A 120 1.25 4.64 20.27
N SER A 121 1.52 4.03 21.44
CA SER A 121 2.45 2.89 21.52
C SER A 121 1.94 1.67 20.75
N ASN A 122 0.65 1.35 20.88
CA ASN A 122 0.03 0.23 20.16
C ASN A 122 0.08 0.45 18.65
N GLY A 123 -0.12 1.68 18.19
CA GLY A 123 0.04 2.06 16.79
C GLY A 123 1.46 1.82 16.28
N GLY A 124 2.47 2.22 17.05
CA GLY A 124 3.88 1.99 16.73
C GLY A 124 4.25 0.50 16.65
N VAL A 125 3.83 -0.29 17.66
CA VAL A 125 4.08 -1.74 17.67
C VAL A 125 3.34 -2.44 16.52
N ALA A 126 2.09 -2.07 16.26
CA ALA A 126 1.32 -2.63 15.15
C ALA A 126 1.94 -2.30 13.79
N ALA A 127 2.46 -1.07 13.61
CA ALA A 127 3.18 -0.68 12.40
C ALA A 127 4.49 -1.48 12.21
N ALA A 128 5.26 -1.69 13.29
CA ALA A 128 6.47 -2.49 13.24
C ALA A 128 6.18 -3.95 12.84
N VAL A 129 5.17 -4.58 13.46
CA VAL A 129 4.75 -5.95 13.14
C VAL A 129 4.22 -6.05 11.71
N GLY A 130 3.37 -5.09 11.30
CA GLY A 130 2.87 -5.02 9.92
C GLY A 130 3.98 -4.90 8.89
N THR A 131 5.00 -4.09 9.19
CA THR A 131 6.19 -3.89 8.35
C THR A 131 6.99 -5.18 8.22
N VAL A 132 7.30 -5.86 9.33
CA VAL A 132 8.06 -7.13 9.31
C VAL A 132 7.32 -8.21 8.52
N ALA A 133 6.00 -8.31 8.70
CA ALA A 133 5.19 -9.29 7.98
C ALA A 133 5.08 -9.00 6.48
N SER A 134 5.06 -7.72 6.09
CA SER A 134 4.86 -7.30 4.69
C SER A 134 6.19 -7.20 3.91
N PHE A 135 7.31 -7.06 4.62
CA PHE A 135 8.66 -6.91 4.06
C PHE A 135 9.07 -7.92 2.97
N PRO A 136 8.88 -9.24 3.17
CA PRO A 136 9.24 -10.22 2.14
C PRO A 136 8.39 -10.05 0.87
N PHE A 137 7.12 -9.66 1.01
CA PHE A 137 6.24 -9.42 -0.12
C PHE A 137 6.66 -8.17 -0.90
N ASP A 138 7.03 -7.10 -0.20
CA ASP A 138 7.53 -5.87 -0.83
C ASP A 138 8.85 -6.11 -1.57
N THR A 139 9.76 -6.89 -0.99
CA THR A 139 11.04 -7.24 -1.61
C THR A 139 10.85 -8.06 -2.88
N VAL A 140 9.95 -9.05 -2.87
CA VAL A 140 9.65 -9.87 -4.06
C VAL A 140 8.99 -9.02 -5.15
N ARG A 141 8.03 -8.17 -4.76
CA ARG A 141 7.33 -7.28 -5.68
C ARG A 141 8.29 -6.30 -6.36
N THR A 142 9.16 -5.64 -5.59
CA THR A 142 10.10 -4.64 -6.13
C THR A 142 11.06 -5.28 -7.12
N ARG A 143 11.56 -6.49 -6.85
CA ARG A 143 12.39 -7.24 -7.82
C ARG A 143 11.62 -7.67 -9.07
N LEU A 144 10.39 -8.14 -8.92
CA LEU A 144 9.53 -8.48 -10.06
C LEU A 144 9.26 -7.26 -10.97
N ILE A 145 9.00 -6.09 -10.38
CA ILE A 145 8.78 -4.84 -11.12
C ILE A 145 10.09 -4.37 -11.79
N ALA A 146 11.22 -4.49 -11.10
CA ALA A 146 12.53 -4.14 -11.64
C ALA A 146 12.89 -5.01 -12.86
N GLU A 147 12.64 -6.32 -12.80
CA GLU A 147 12.97 -7.26 -13.87
C GLU A 147 11.95 -7.32 -15.02
N GLN A 148 10.70 -6.89 -14.81
CA GLN A 148 9.75 -6.72 -15.92
C GLN A 148 10.28 -5.80 -17.03
N LYS A 149 11.20 -4.88 -16.70
CA LYS A 149 11.84 -3.97 -17.65
C LYS A 149 13.00 -4.61 -18.45
N THR A 150 13.54 -5.75 -18.04
CA THR A 150 14.88 -6.23 -18.49
C THR A 150 14.88 -7.60 -19.17
N LYS A 151 13.72 -8.11 -19.63
CA LYS A 151 13.39 -9.46 -20.14
C LYS A 151 12.77 -10.35 -19.06
N LYS A 152 11.65 -11.00 -19.42
CA LYS A 152 10.81 -11.86 -18.56
C LYS A 152 11.58 -13.06 -17.97
N ALA A 153 12.37 -12.85 -16.92
CA ALA A 153 13.08 -13.95 -16.24
C ALA A 153 12.17 -14.72 -15.26
N TYR A 154 11.15 -14.08 -14.67
CA TYR A 154 10.22 -14.72 -13.74
C TYR A 154 8.83 -14.94 -14.36
N LYS A 155 8.31 -16.17 -14.25
CA LYS A 155 6.98 -16.57 -14.73
C LYS A 155 5.82 -16.13 -13.81
N GLY A 156 6.12 -15.65 -12.60
CA GLY A 156 5.11 -15.21 -11.63
C GLY A 156 5.65 -14.96 -10.23
N PHE A 157 4.78 -14.53 -9.31
CA PHE A 157 5.11 -14.15 -7.93
C PHE A 157 5.73 -15.29 -7.12
N THR A 158 5.13 -16.47 -7.16
CA THR A 158 5.60 -17.67 -6.43
C THR A 158 6.93 -18.19 -6.98
N HIS A 159 7.11 -18.18 -8.30
CA HIS A 159 8.37 -18.56 -8.93
C HIS A 159 9.51 -17.61 -8.55
N ALA A 160 9.23 -16.30 -8.45
CA ALA A 160 10.22 -15.34 -7.96
C ALA A 160 10.60 -15.59 -6.49
N ILE A 161 9.64 -15.86 -5.61
CA ILE A 161 9.93 -16.22 -4.21
C ILE A 161 10.85 -17.44 -4.14
N THR A 162 10.46 -18.54 -4.80
CA THR A 162 11.23 -19.79 -4.74
C THR A 162 12.61 -19.63 -5.36
N SER A 163 12.73 -18.93 -6.49
CA SER A 163 14.02 -18.64 -7.11
C SER A 163 14.90 -17.79 -6.19
N MET A 164 14.39 -16.70 -5.61
CA MET A 164 15.15 -15.82 -4.71
C MET A 164 15.66 -16.55 -3.47
N VAL A 165 14.80 -17.34 -2.81
CA VAL A 165 15.20 -18.12 -1.63
C VAL A 165 16.25 -19.16 -1.99
N ARG A 166 16.16 -19.76 -3.19
CA ARG A 166 17.10 -20.79 -3.65
C ARG A 166 18.44 -20.22 -4.12
N THR A 167 18.48 -19.01 -4.68
CA THR A 167 19.72 -18.40 -5.21
C THR A 167 20.44 -17.51 -4.20
N GLU A 168 19.71 -16.80 -3.34
CA GLU A 168 20.28 -15.78 -2.43
C GLU A 168 19.98 -16.04 -0.95
N GLY A 169 19.12 -17.01 -0.64
CA GLY A 169 18.74 -17.36 0.73
C GLY A 169 17.65 -16.46 1.32
N VAL A 170 17.19 -16.81 2.53
CA VAL A 170 16.09 -16.11 3.23
C VAL A 170 16.47 -14.68 3.62
N ALA A 171 17.76 -14.42 3.87
CA ALA A 171 18.27 -13.08 4.18
C ALA A 171 18.06 -12.07 3.03
N ALA A 172 17.95 -12.54 1.79
CA ALA A 172 17.67 -11.69 0.64
C ALA A 172 16.28 -11.07 0.66
N LEU A 173 15.31 -11.69 1.36
CA LEU A 173 13.95 -11.18 1.54
C LEU A 173 13.86 -10.03 2.55
N TYR A 174 14.90 -9.85 3.38
CA TYR A 174 14.97 -8.81 4.41
C TYR A 174 16.09 -7.80 4.16
N LYS A 175 16.79 -7.88 3.02
CA LYS A 175 17.79 -6.89 2.59
C LYS A 175 17.10 -5.55 2.33
N GLY A 176 17.20 -4.62 3.29
CA GLY A 176 16.56 -3.30 3.27
C GLY A 176 15.74 -2.96 4.51
N LEU A 177 15.60 -3.90 5.46
CA LEU A 177 14.75 -3.71 6.65
C LEU A 177 15.25 -2.60 7.60
N ILE A 178 16.55 -2.37 7.65
CA ILE A 178 17.19 -1.35 8.49
C ILE A 178 16.75 0.08 8.12
N PRO A 179 16.85 0.54 6.85
CA PRO A 179 16.36 1.87 6.49
C PRO A 179 14.84 2.04 6.62
N THR A 180 14.04 0.97 6.52
CA THR A 180 12.58 1.06 6.66
C THR A 180 12.09 1.17 8.10
N LEU A 181 12.81 0.58 9.07
CA LEU A 181 12.47 0.73 10.49
C LEU A 181 12.97 2.05 11.11
N GLY A 182 13.90 2.74 10.44
CA GLY A 182 14.49 4.00 10.91
C GLY A 182 13.87 5.26 10.29
N GLN A 183 12.84 5.13 9.46
CA GLN A 183 12.15 6.22 8.76
C GLN A 183 10.82 6.55 9.45
#